data_AF-A0AAV4H4F1-F1
#
_entry.id   AF-A0AAV4H4F1-F1
#
_cell.length_a   1.000
_cell.length_b   1.000
_cell.length_c   1.000
_cell.angle_alpha   90.00
_cell.angle_beta   90.00
_cell.angle_gamma   90.00
#
_symmetry.space_group_name_H-M   'P 1'
#
loop_
_entity.id
_entity.type
_entity.pdbx_description
1 polymer ?
#
loop_
_entity_poly.entity_id
_entity_poly.type
_entity_poly.pdbx_seq_one_letter_code
_entity_poly.pdbx_strand_id
1 'polypeptide(L)'
;MLECCPVVVDVIIVIIIVVVVIVVVIVVVVEVVVIVVVVAVVVVVVVVVIVVVVAVVVEVLSSSRSSSSSSISTSGITNTAGRLLSAVVVQIFRLNTALVTALALLLCGLVTQLYPITESYAPLAAMSAFFGLGMAAYVTLCSVMLCDVLGPSSLASAFGYVTMMRGVASLLGPPLAGAIIDSTQRFDPAFHIGGGMIMLGGVCHLLLYLIYFKFRIRSQLLTECLTQEQVAED
;
A
#
# COMPACT_ATOMS: atom_id res chain seq x y z
N MET A 1 33.93 18.40 -44.64
CA MET A 1 32.98 19.20 -43.87
C MET A 1 31.64 18.49 -44.00
N LEU A 2 31.09 17.96 -42.91
CA LEU A 2 29.76 17.35 -42.94
C LEU A 2 28.72 18.47 -43.03
N GLU A 3 28.16 18.71 -44.21
CA GLU A 3 26.89 19.42 -44.33
C GLU A 3 25.80 18.49 -43.82
N CYS A 4 25.39 18.65 -42.57
CA CYS A 4 24.17 18.02 -42.07
C CYS A 4 23.01 18.59 -42.88
N CYS A 5 22.39 17.73 -43.69
CA CYS A 5 21.16 18.04 -44.42
C CYS A 5 20.10 18.53 -43.41
N PRO A 6 19.36 19.62 -43.68
CA PRO A 6 18.39 20.20 -42.73
C PRO A 6 17.38 19.16 -42.20
N VAL A 7 17.03 18.17 -43.03
CA VAL A 7 16.17 17.03 -42.67
C VAL A 7 16.75 16.19 -41.52
N VAL A 8 18.07 15.98 -41.49
CA VAL A 8 18.74 15.19 -40.43
C VAL A 8 18.72 15.95 -39.11
N VAL A 9 18.86 17.27 -39.15
CA VAL A 9 18.80 18.14 -37.96
C VAL A 9 17.39 18.14 -37.37
N ASP A 10 16.36 18.25 -38.22
CA ASP A 10 14.95 18.21 -37.79
C ASP A 10 14.59 16.85 -37.15
N VAL A 11 15.02 15.73 -37.75
CA VAL A 11 14.81 14.39 -37.19
C VAL A 11 15.48 14.22 -35.83
N ILE A 12 16.72 14.70 -35.67
CA ILE A 12 17.45 14.64 -34.39
C ILE A 12 16.75 15.48 -33.31
N ILE A 13 16.27 16.68 -33.66
CA ILE A 13 15.53 17.55 -32.74
C ILE A 13 14.23 16.88 -32.29
N VAL A 14 13.48 16.27 -33.21
CA VAL A 14 12.24 15.55 -32.89
C VAL A 14 12.52 14.37 -31.95
N ILE A 15 13.56 13.58 -32.22
CA ILE A 15 13.95 12.45 -31.35
C ILE A 15 14.31 12.95 -29.95
N ILE A 16 15.11 14.01 -29.83
CA ILE A 16 15.50 14.59 -28.54
C ILE A 16 14.27 15.07 -27.77
N ILE A 17 13.34 15.78 -28.41
CA ILE A 17 12.11 16.27 -27.78
C ILE A 17 11.26 15.10 -27.30
N VAL A 18 11.07 14.07 -28.13
CA VAL A 18 10.29 12.87 -27.77
C VAL A 18 10.92 12.15 -26.58
N VAL A 19 12.24 11.95 -26.58
CA VAL A 19 12.96 11.32 -25.47
C VAL A 19 12.83 12.15 -24.19
N VAL A 20 13.05 13.46 -24.25
CA VAL A 20 12.94 14.35 -23.08
C VAL A 20 11.52 14.33 -22.51
N VAL A 21 10.50 14.43 -23.36
CA VAL A 21 9.09 14.37 -22.92
C VAL A 21 8.78 13.02 -22.26
N ILE A 22 9.25 11.91 -22.84
CA ILE A 22 9.06 10.57 -22.26
C ILE A 22 9.74 10.47 -20.90
N VAL A 23 11.00 10.90 -20.77
CA VAL A 23 11.73 10.86 -19.50
C VAL A 23 11.04 11.73 -18.45
N VAL A 24 10.62 12.95 -18.80
CA VAL A 24 9.91 13.85 -17.88
C VAL A 24 8.58 13.24 -17.44
N VAL A 25 7.80 12.68 -18.36
CA VAL A 25 6.53 12.02 -18.04
C VAL A 25 6.74 10.82 -17.11
N ILE A 26 7.76 10.00 -17.37
CA ILE A 26 8.09 8.86 -16.51
C ILE A 26 8.49 9.33 -15.11
N VAL A 27 9.36 10.33 -14.99
CA VAL A 27 9.80 10.87 -13.70
C VAL A 27 8.62 11.43 -12.91
N VAL A 28 7.75 12.23 -13.54
CA VAL A 28 6.57 12.81 -12.89
C VAL A 28 5.59 11.71 -12.46
N VAL A 29 5.36 10.70 -13.29
CA VAL A 29 4.48 9.58 -12.94
C VAL A 29 5.04 8.78 -11.76
N VAL A 30 6.34 8.50 -11.76
CA VAL A 30 7.00 7.77 -10.66
C VAL A 30 6.95 8.57 -9.37
N GLU A 31 7.22 9.88 -9.38
CA GLU A 31 7.11 10.72 -8.19
C GLU A 31 5.67 10.78 -7.66
N VAL A 32 4.67 10.99 -8.53
CA VAL A 32 3.26 11.00 -8.14
C VAL A 32 2.85 9.66 -7.55
N VAL A 33 3.28 8.54 -8.15
CA VAL A 33 3.04 7.19 -7.62
C VAL A 33 3.67 7.01 -6.24
N VAL A 34 4.92 7.42 -6.06
CA VAL A 34 5.61 7.33 -4.76
C VAL A 34 4.91 8.20 -3.73
N ILE A 35 4.52 9.43 -4.07
CA ILE A 35 3.78 10.32 -3.18
C ILE A 35 2.43 9.71 -2.78
N VAL A 36 1.66 9.18 -3.73
CA VAL A 36 0.36 8.54 -3.45
C VAL A 36 0.54 7.31 -2.55
N VAL A 37 1.55 6.48 -2.81
CA VAL A 37 1.88 5.31 -1.97
C VAL A 37 2.31 5.76 -0.59
N VAL A 38 3.17 6.77 -0.47
CA VAL A 38 3.63 7.31 0.82
C VAL A 38 2.47 7.91 1.61
N VAL A 39 1.61 8.70 0.98
CA VAL A 39 0.42 9.28 1.62
C VAL A 39 -0.54 8.17 2.07
N ALA A 40 -0.83 7.19 1.21
CA ALA A 40 -1.64 6.04 1.58
C ALA A 40 -1.01 5.25 2.74
N VAL A 41 0.31 5.07 2.74
CA VAL A 41 1.04 4.41 3.81
C VAL A 41 0.95 5.17 5.13
N VAL A 42 1.19 6.49 5.10
CA VAL A 42 1.10 7.36 6.28
C VAL A 42 -0.30 7.32 6.85
N VAL A 43 -1.33 7.47 6.01
CA VAL A 43 -2.73 7.40 6.41
C VAL A 43 -3.04 6.06 7.05
N VAL A 44 -2.69 4.95 6.39
CA VAL A 44 -2.94 3.60 6.94
C VAL A 44 -2.22 3.41 8.27
N VAL A 45 -0.97 3.87 8.43
CA VAL A 45 -0.23 3.68 9.67
C VAL A 45 -0.74 4.55 10.82
N VAL A 46 -1.02 5.84 10.59
CA VAL A 46 -1.65 6.69 11.61
C VAL A 46 -2.93 6.02 12.11
N VAL A 47 -3.75 5.56 11.18
CA VAL A 47 -5.05 4.96 11.45
C VAL A 47 -4.95 3.61 12.13
N VAL A 48 -4.05 2.74 11.69
CA VAL A 48 -3.80 1.44 12.34
C VAL A 48 -3.34 1.66 13.77
N VAL A 49 -2.48 2.64 14.01
CA VAL A 49 -2.04 2.96 15.37
C VAL A 49 -3.19 3.51 16.20
N ILE A 50 -4.09 4.33 15.63
CA ILE A 50 -5.32 4.75 16.32
C ILE A 50 -6.17 3.53 16.69
N VAL A 51 -6.45 2.63 15.73
CA VAL A 51 -7.27 1.43 15.95
C VAL A 51 -6.67 0.50 16.99
N VAL A 52 -5.35 0.27 16.94
CA VAL A 52 -4.64 -0.57 17.91
C VAL A 52 -4.66 0.06 19.29
N VAL A 53 -4.41 1.36 19.41
CA VAL A 53 -4.47 2.06 20.70
C VAL A 53 -5.88 2.01 21.28
N VAL A 54 -6.91 2.27 20.46
CA VAL A 54 -8.31 2.18 20.87
C VAL A 54 -8.65 0.75 21.31
N ALA A 55 -8.24 -0.27 20.55
CA ALA A 55 -8.48 -1.67 20.90
C ALA A 55 -7.78 -2.06 22.21
N VAL A 56 -6.54 -1.61 22.43
CA VAL A 56 -5.81 -1.79 23.69
C VAL A 56 -6.55 -1.11 24.84
N VAL A 57 -7.02 0.13 24.66
CA VAL A 57 -7.77 0.85 25.69
C VAL A 57 -9.09 0.15 26.00
N VAL A 58 -9.83 -0.30 24.99
CA VAL A 58 -11.05 -1.08 25.17
C VAL A 58 -10.76 -2.37 25.94
N GLU A 59 -9.71 -3.10 25.59
CA GLU A 59 -9.34 -4.35 26.27
C GLU A 59 -8.93 -4.09 27.73
N VAL A 60 -8.13 -3.06 27.99
CA VAL A 60 -7.72 -2.64 29.35
C VAL A 60 -8.92 -2.21 30.20
N LEU A 61 -9.84 -1.42 29.65
CA LEU A 61 -11.07 -1.01 30.35
C LEU A 61 -12.01 -2.20 30.60
N SER A 62 -12.02 -3.19 29.71
CA SER A 62 -12.83 -4.41 29.83
C SER A 62 -12.21 -5.45 30.77
N SER A 63 -10.92 -5.32 31.13
CA SER A 63 -10.11 -6.29 31.87
C SER A 63 -10.51 -6.50 33.36
N SER A 64 -11.52 -5.80 33.87
CA SER A 64 -12.09 -6.10 35.20
C SER A 64 -12.84 -7.46 35.26
N ARG A 65 -12.99 -8.19 34.14
CA ARG A 65 -13.63 -9.52 34.06
C ARG A 65 -12.75 -10.55 33.35
N SER A 66 -11.77 -11.14 34.06
CA SER A 66 -11.28 -12.53 33.97
C SER A 66 -11.18 -13.28 32.61
N SER A 67 -10.98 -12.64 31.47
CA SER A 67 -10.69 -13.30 30.16
C SER A 67 -9.68 -12.51 29.33
N SER A 68 -8.70 -11.94 30.03
CA SER A 68 -7.75 -10.93 29.59
C SER A 68 -6.69 -11.43 28.60
N SER A 69 -6.34 -10.61 27.60
CA SER A 69 -5.05 -10.59 26.86
C SER A 69 -4.90 -11.39 25.56
N SER A 70 -5.99 -11.72 24.85
CA SER A 70 -5.89 -12.65 23.72
C SER A 70 -6.15 -12.06 22.33
N SER A 71 -6.80 -10.90 22.20
CA SER A 71 -7.03 -10.30 20.87
C SER A 71 -5.75 -9.70 20.28
N ILE A 72 -5.01 -8.92 21.07
CA ILE A 72 -3.70 -8.35 20.68
C ILE A 72 -2.70 -9.47 20.36
N SER A 73 -2.63 -10.47 21.24
CA SER A 73 -1.75 -11.63 21.08
C SER A 73 -2.08 -12.42 19.81
N THR A 74 -3.37 -12.68 19.56
CA THR A 74 -3.84 -13.34 18.33
C THR A 74 -3.47 -12.52 17.09
N SER A 75 -3.66 -11.20 17.11
CA SER A 75 -3.26 -10.33 16.00
C SER A 75 -1.75 -10.34 15.76
N GLY A 76 -0.93 -10.43 16.82
CA GLY A 76 0.53 -10.53 16.70
C GLY A 76 1.02 -11.86 16.11
N ILE A 77 0.44 -12.98 16.57
CA ILE A 77 0.75 -14.33 16.06
C ILE A 77 0.35 -14.44 14.58
N THR A 78 -0.89 -14.05 14.27
CA THR A 78 -1.42 -14.11 12.91
C THR A 78 -0.72 -13.12 11.99
N ASN A 79 -0.30 -11.95 12.48
CA ASN A 79 0.55 -11.05 11.70
C ASN A 79 1.86 -11.75 11.33
N THR A 80 2.55 -12.36 12.28
CA THR A 80 3.81 -13.08 12.01
C THR A 80 3.62 -14.21 10.99
N ALA A 81 2.60 -15.05 11.17
CA ALA A 81 2.27 -16.13 10.24
C ALA A 81 1.86 -15.59 8.85
N GLY A 82 1.09 -14.50 8.83
CA GLY A 82 0.61 -13.83 7.62
C GLY A 82 1.74 -13.30 6.75
N ARG A 83 2.88 -12.91 7.34
CA ARG A 83 4.03 -12.44 6.56
C ARG A 83 4.64 -13.56 5.71
N LEU A 84 4.75 -14.76 6.28
CA LEU A 84 5.22 -15.95 5.56
C LEU A 84 4.18 -16.38 4.51
N LEU A 85 2.91 -16.48 4.91
CA LEU A 85 1.83 -16.91 4.04
C LEU A 85 1.67 -15.99 2.82
N SER A 86 1.60 -14.68 3.02
CA SER A 86 1.41 -13.71 1.93
C SER A 86 2.56 -13.74 0.92
N ALA A 87 3.81 -13.84 1.38
CA ALA A 87 4.97 -13.96 0.50
C ALA A 87 4.92 -15.24 -0.35
N VAL A 88 4.64 -16.38 0.28
CA VAL A 88 4.57 -17.69 -0.39
C VAL A 88 3.41 -17.75 -1.38
N VAL A 89 2.23 -17.25 -1.02
CA VAL A 89 1.04 -17.23 -1.88
C VAL A 89 1.31 -16.43 -3.16
N VAL A 90 1.87 -15.22 -3.04
CA VAL A 90 2.21 -14.40 -4.21
C VAL A 90 3.22 -15.10 -5.11
N GLN A 91 4.22 -15.77 -4.52
CA GLN A 91 5.25 -16.48 -5.27
C GLN A 91 4.72 -17.72 -6.01
N ILE A 92 3.93 -18.57 -5.32
CA ILE A 92 3.42 -19.83 -5.90
C ILE A 92 2.40 -19.55 -6.99
N PHE A 93 1.44 -18.66 -6.72
CA PHE A 93 0.34 -18.38 -7.65
C PHE A 93 0.68 -17.28 -8.66
N ARG A 94 1.89 -16.72 -8.61
CA ARG A 94 2.36 -15.60 -9.45
C ARG A 94 1.36 -14.45 -9.51
N LEU A 95 0.75 -14.15 -8.35
CA LEU A 95 -0.25 -13.10 -8.24
C LEU A 95 0.42 -11.73 -8.27
N ASN A 96 -0.32 -10.72 -8.70
CA ASN A 96 0.17 -9.35 -8.63
C ASN A 96 0.19 -8.87 -7.17
N THR A 97 1.38 -8.52 -6.69
CA THR A 97 1.66 -7.99 -5.35
C THR A 97 0.72 -6.84 -4.95
N ALA A 98 0.46 -5.90 -5.87
CA ALA A 98 -0.40 -4.74 -5.61
C ALA A 98 -1.88 -5.14 -5.47
N LEU A 99 -2.35 -6.10 -6.28
CA LEU A 99 -3.71 -6.63 -6.19
C LEU A 99 -3.96 -7.35 -4.85
N VAL A 100 -3.05 -8.25 -4.46
CA VAL A 100 -3.15 -8.98 -3.19
C VAL A 100 -3.12 -8.01 -2.01
N THR A 101 -2.27 -6.98 -2.07
CA THR A 101 -2.20 -5.92 -1.06
C THR A 101 -3.50 -5.13 -0.97
N ALA A 102 -4.09 -4.74 -2.11
CA ALA A 102 -5.35 -4.01 -2.15
C ALA A 102 -6.50 -4.81 -1.53
N LEU A 103 -6.64 -6.08 -1.91
CA LEU A 103 -7.67 -6.97 -1.37
C LEU A 103 -7.50 -7.20 0.13
N ALA A 104 -6.26 -7.36 0.60
CA ALA A 104 -5.95 -7.51 2.02
C ALA A 104 -6.35 -6.26 2.82
N LEU A 105 -6.05 -5.05 2.31
CA LEU A 105 -6.45 -3.80 2.94
C LEU A 105 -7.97 -3.60 2.94
N LEU A 106 -8.67 -3.95 1.85
CA LEU A 106 -10.14 -3.87 1.80
C LEU A 106 -10.78 -4.80 2.84
N LEU A 107 -10.30 -6.05 2.95
CA LEU A 107 -10.77 -6.99 3.96
C LEU A 107 -10.45 -6.50 5.38
N CYS A 108 -9.23 -6.00 5.60
CA CYS A 108 -8.78 -5.46 6.89
C CYS A 108 -9.64 -4.26 7.33
N GLY A 109 -9.92 -3.33 6.43
CA GLY A 109 -10.76 -2.17 6.70
C GLY A 109 -12.21 -2.56 7.00
N LEU A 110 -12.76 -3.52 6.25
CA LEU A 110 -14.10 -4.07 6.53
C LEU A 110 -14.16 -4.69 7.93
N VAL A 111 -13.22 -5.58 8.25
CA VAL A 111 -13.12 -6.21 9.58
C VAL A 111 -13.01 -5.17 10.70
N THR A 112 -12.26 -4.10 10.47
CA THR A 112 -12.11 -2.98 11.42
C THR A 112 -13.43 -2.25 11.67
N GLN A 113 -14.28 -2.08 10.65
CA GLN A 113 -15.60 -1.46 10.83
C GLN A 113 -16.59 -2.35 11.60
N LEU A 114 -16.43 -3.67 11.53
CA LEU A 114 -17.27 -4.61 12.28
C LEU A 114 -16.86 -4.76 13.75
N TYR A 115 -15.66 -4.33 14.12
CA TYR A 115 -15.09 -4.46 15.48
C TYR A 115 -16.00 -3.91 16.60
N PRO A 116 -16.60 -2.70 16.51
CA PRO A 116 -17.48 -2.17 17.56
C PRO A 116 -18.84 -2.88 17.66
N ILE A 117 -19.23 -3.67 16.65
CA ILE A 117 -20.56 -4.32 16.58
C ILE A 117 -20.54 -5.67 17.32
N THR A 118 -19.36 -6.23 17.59
CA THR A 118 -19.23 -7.55 18.19
C THR A 118 -19.15 -7.50 19.71
N GLU A 119 -20.13 -8.11 20.39
CA GLU A 119 -20.18 -8.18 21.88
C GLU A 119 -19.59 -9.48 22.45
N SER A 120 -19.25 -10.45 21.59
CA SER A 120 -18.76 -11.77 21.98
C SER A 120 -17.26 -11.94 21.69
N TYR A 121 -16.59 -12.70 22.55
CA TYR A 121 -15.15 -12.93 22.47
C TYR A 121 -14.72 -13.70 21.20
N ALA A 122 -15.47 -14.73 20.80
CA ALA A 122 -15.13 -15.56 19.64
C ALA A 122 -15.06 -14.77 18.31
N PRO A 123 -16.06 -13.94 17.95
CA PRO A 123 -15.96 -13.09 16.76
C PRO A 123 -14.86 -12.02 16.91
N LEU A 124 -14.62 -11.48 18.11
CA LEU A 124 -13.54 -10.51 18.33
C LEU A 124 -12.15 -11.09 18.06
N ALA A 125 -11.90 -12.32 18.51
CA ALA A 125 -10.66 -13.05 18.25
C ALA A 125 -10.48 -13.35 16.74
N ALA A 126 -11.54 -13.75 16.06
CA ALA A 126 -11.52 -13.98 14.61
C ALA A 126 -11.24 -12.68 13.83
N MET A 127 -11.90 -11.57 14.18
CA MET A 127 -11.65 -10.27 13.57
C MET A 127 -10.20 -9.80 13.79
N SER A 128 -9.67 -10.00 15.00
CA SER A 128 -8.26 -9.68 15.31
C SER A 128 -7.28 -10.53 14.49
N ALA A 129 -7.61 -11.80 14.24
CA ALA A 129 -6.83 -12.68 13.37
C ALA A 129 -6.82 -12.21 11.90
N PHE A 130 -7.98 -11.87 11.34
CA PHE A 130 -8.08 -11.36 9.97
C PHE A 130 -7.39 -10.00 9.81
N PHE A 131 -7.51 -9.13 10.81
CA PHE A 131 -6.79 -7.87 10.85
C PHE A 131 -5.27 -8.10 10.80
N GLY A 132 -4.74 -8.97 11.67
CA GLY A 132 -3.33 -9.35 11.69
C GLY A 132 -2.83 -9.92 10.35
N LEU A 133 -3.58 -10.85 9.74
CA LEU A 133 -3.25 -11.42 8.44
C LEU A 133 -3.24 -10.37 7.31
N GLY A 134 -4.26 -9.51 7.25
CA GLY A 134 -4.37 -8.47 6.23
C GLY A 134 -3.24 -7.43 6.34
N MET A 135 -2.95 -6.98 7.57
CA MET A 135 -1.85 -6.06 7.85
C MET A 135 -0.48 -6.68 7.52
N ALA A 136 -0.30 -7.97 7.79
CA ALA A 136 0.93 -8.68 7.44
C ALA A 136 1.17 -8.72 5.93
N ALA A 137 0.13 -9.00 5.15
CA ALA A 137 0.20 -8.97 3.69
C ALA A 137 0.62 -7.57 3.21
N TYR A 138 0.00 -6.51 3.70
CA TYR A 138 0.35 -5.14 3.35
C TYR A 138 1.82 -4.79 3.68
N VAL A 139 2.28 -5.10 4.89
CA VAL A 139 3.65 -4.76 5.31
C VAL A 139 4.69 -5.53 4.51
N THR A 140 4.47 -6.82 4.28
CA THR A 140 5.42 -7.68 3.55
C THR A 140 5.46 -7.37 2.07
N LEU A 141 4.29 -7.20 1.44
CA LEU A 141 4.20 -6.97 0.00
C LEU A 141 4.59 -5.55 -0.40
N CYS A 142 4.62 -4.60 0.55
CA CYS A 142 5.08 -3.23 0.28
C CYS A 142 6.51 -3.18 -0.27
N SER A 143 7.46 -3.95 0.28
CA SER A 143 8.85 -3.95 -0.23
C SER A 143 8.95 -4.61 -1.60
N VAL A 144 8.17 -5.67 -1.84
CA VAL A 144 8.08 -6.35 -3.14
C VAL A 144 7.51 -5.39 -4.19
N MET A 145 6.42 -4.70 -3.87
CA MET A 145 5.79 -3.71 -4.76
C MET A 145 6.75 -2.58 -5.10
N LEU A 146 7.52 -2.09 -4.12
CA LEU A 146 8.48 -1.02 -4.33
C LEU A 146 9.64 -1.48 -5.22
N CYS A 147 10.07 -2.74 -5.07
CA CYS A 147 11.08 -3.36 -5.93
C CYS A 147 10.57 -3.55 -7.36
N ASP A 148 9.30 -3.92 -7.53
CA ASP A 148 8.67 -4.10 -8.84
C ASP A 148 8.56 -2.77 -9.62
N VAL A 149 8.44 -1.64 -8.92
CA VAL A 149 8.27 -0.30 -9.52
C VAL A 149 9.61 0.40 -9.74
N LEU A 150 10.50 0.40 -8.75
CA LEU A 150 11.75 1.18 -8.77
C LEU A 150 12.99 0.37 -9.18
N GLY A 151 12.85 -0.96 -9.21
CA GLY A 151 13.97 -1.87 -9.33
C GLY A 151 14.77 -2.02 -8.03
N PRO A 152 15.61 -3.07 -7.93
CA PRO A 152 16.34 -3.40 -6.71
C PRO A 152 17.43 -2.37 -6.34
N SER A 153 17.93 -1.60 -7.30
CA SER A 153 18.99 -0.60 -7.08
C SER A 153 18.53 0.57 -6.21
N SER A 154 17.25 0.94 -6.28
CA SER A 154 16.67 2.06 -5.53
C SER A 154 15.71 1.61 -4.43
N LEU A 155 15.60 0.30 -4.17
CA LEU A 155 14.68 -0.25 -3.19
C LEU A 155 14.99 0.23 -1.77
N ALA A 156 16.26 0.21 -1.37
CA ALA A 156 16.67 0.55 -0.01
C ALA A 156 16.40 2.02 0.34
N SER A 157 16.69 2.94 -0.60
CA SER A 157 16.44 4.37 -0.41
C SER A 157 14.95 4.66 -0.32
N ALA A 158 14.15 4.13 -1.24
CA ALA A 158 12.71 4.33 -1.24
C ALA A 158 12.02 3.69 -0.03
N PHE A 159 12.39 2.46 0.34
CA PHE A 159 11.83 1.78 1.50
C PHE A 159 12.23 2.48 2.81
N GLY A 160 13.41 3.10 2.85
CA GLY A 160 13.85 3.98 3.94
C GLY A 160 12.91 5.18 4.12
N TYR A 161 12.60 5.91 3.04
CA TYR A 161 11.63 7.02 3.09
C TYR A 161 10.24 6.57 3.55
N VAL A 162 9.74 5.47 2.98
CA VAL A 162 8.45 4.89 3.39
C VAL A 162 8.46 4.56 4.89
N THR A 163 9.52 3.93 5.39
CA THR A 163 9.64 3.54 6.80
C THR A 163 9.80 4.74 7.73
N MET A 164 10.54 5.78 7.32
CA MET A 164 10.65 7.03 8.08
C MET A 164 9.27 7.69 8.26
N MET A 165 8.50 7.77 7.18
CA MET A 165 7.14 8.31 7.20
C MET A 165 6.20 7.47 8.07
N ARG A 166 6.34 6.14 8.08
CA ARG A 166 5.64 5.26 9.02
C ARG A 166 5.99 5.57 10.47
N GLY A 167 7.27 5.86 10.76
CA GLY A 167 7.72 6.30 12.08
C GLY A 167 7.00 7.57 12.53
N VAL A 168 6.98 8.61 11.68
CA VAL A 168 6.26 9.88 11.97
C VAL A 168 4.76 9.62 12.18
N ALA A 169 4.14 8.82 11.30
CA ALA A 169 2.75 8.41 11.42
C ALA A 169 2.45 7.70 12.76
N SER A 170 3.35 6.84 13.20
CA SER A 170 3.19 6.09 14.46
C SER A 170 3.28 6.96 15.71
N LEU A 171 3.97 8.10 15.63
CA LEU A 171 4.00 9.09 16.72
C LEU A 171 2.71 9.92 16.76
N LEU A 172 2.10 10.20 15.61
CA LEU A 172 0.86 10.99 15.51
C LEU A 172 -0.40 10.17 15.81
N GLY A 173 -0.36 8.85 15.62
CA GLY A 173 -1.51 7.96 15.87
C GLY A 173 -2.06 8.06 17.30
N PRO A 174 -1.25 7.88 18.37
CA PRO A 174 -1.73 7.91 19.74
C PRO A 174 -2.38 9.24 20.18
N PRO A 175 -1.79 10.44 19.92
CA PRO A 175 -2.44 11.69 20.30
C PRO A 175 -3.72 11.96 19.52
N LEU A 176 -3.79 11.55 18.25
CA LEU A 176 -5.04 11.62 17.47
C LEU A 176 -6.10 10.67 18.02
N ALA A 177 -5.72 9.46 18.43
CA ALA A 177 -6.62 8.50 19.06
C ALA A 177 -7.20 9.06 20.36
N GLY A 178 -6.33 9.62 21.22
CA GLY A 178 -6.73 10.30 22.45
C GLY A 178 -7.69 11.44 22.18
N ALA A 179 -7.38 12.34 21.24
CA ALA A 179 -8.25 13.45 20.88
C ALA A 179 -9.64 13.01 20.37
N ILE A 180 -9.72 11.91 19.61
CA ILE A 180 -11.00 11.35 19.12
C ILE A 180 -11.80 10.79 20.31
N ILE A 181 -11.18 10.02 21.19
CA ILE A 181 -11.85 9.44 22.37
C ILE A 181 -12.30 10.56 23.32
N ASP A 182 -11.45 11.54 23.59
CA ASP A 182 -11.74 12.66 24.49
C ASP A 182 -12.90 13.52 23.99
N SER A 183 -12.99 13.74 22.67
CA SER A 183 -14.07 14.54 22.07
C SER A 183 -15.39 13.78 21.94
N THR A 184 -15.35 12.50 21.55
CA THR A 184 -16.55 11.70 21.29
C THR A 184 -17.06 10.94 22.52
N GLN A 185 -16.21 10.76 23.53
CA GLN A 185 -16.46 9.93 24.72
C GLN A 185 -16.87 8.48 24.36
N ARG A 186 -16.54 8.01 23.15
CA ARG A 186 -16.90 6.69 22.61
C ARG A 186 -15.77 6.14 21.74
N PHE A 187 -15.69 4.81 21.63
CA PHE A 187 -14.64 4.14 20.84
C PHE A 187 -15.09 3.82 19.40
N ASP A 188 -16.40 3.67 19.17
CA ASP A 188 -16.98 3.27 17.88
C ASP A 188 -16.56 4.17 16.70
N PRO A 189 -16.56 5.52 16.84
CA PRO A 189 -16.20 6.41 15.74
C PRO A 189 -14.77 6.18 15.23
N ALA A 190 -13.83 5.85 16.13
CA ALA A 190 -12.44 5.61 15.75
C ALA A 190 -12.30 4.35 14.87
N PHE A 191 -13.06 3.29 15.17
CA PHE A 191 -13.08 2.08 14.35
C PHE A 191 -13.73 2.30 12.98
N HIS A 192 -14.84 3.05 12.91
CA HIS A 192 -15.49 3.32 11.62
C HIS A 192 -14.66 4.23 10.72
N ILE A 193 -14.11 5.32 11.27
CA ILE A 193 -13.21 6.23 10.54
C ILE A 193 -11.96 5.45 10.13
N GLY A 194 -11.38 4.68 11.05
CA GLY A 194 -10.17 3.94 10.77
C GLY A 194 -10.35 2.86 9.70
N GLY A 195 -11.39 2.04 9.83
CA GLY A 195 -11.73 1.03 8.83
C GLY A 195 -12.01 1.64 7.45
N GLY A 196 -12.75 2.75 7.39
CA GLY A 196 -13.01 3.47 6.14
C GLY A 196 -11.75 4.00 5.46
N MET A 197 -10.81 4.55 6.23
CA MET A 197 -9.54 5.03 5.70
C MET A 197 -8.61 3.90 5.24
N ILE A 198 -8.61 2.76 5.95
CA ILE A 198 -7.88 1.55 5.50
C ILE A 198 -8.46 1.05 4.17
N MET A 199 -9.80 1.01 4.03
CA MET A 199 -10.45 0.64 2.77
C MET A 199 -10.08 1.63 1.66
N LEU A 200 -10.07 2.93 1.93
CA LEU A 200 -9.62 3.94 0.97
C LEU A 200 -8.18 3.70 0.51
N GLY A 201 -7.28 3.37 1.44
CA GLY A 201 -5.91 2.97 1.11
C GLY A 201 -5.85 1.74 0.21
N GLY A 202 -6.71 0.75 0.46
CA GLY A 202 -6.88 -0.42 -0.41
C GLY A 202 -7.37 -0.06 -1.81
N VAL A 203 -8.36 0.84 -1.93
CA VAL A 203 -8.82 1.38 -3.21
C VAL A 203 -7.70 2.11 -3.94
N CYS A 204 -6.89 2.93 -3.25
CA CYS A 204 -5.74 3.59 -3.84
C CYS A 204 -4.72 2.59 -4.40
N HIS A 205 -4.43 1.50 -3.68
CA HIS A 205 -3.55 0.43 -4.19
C HIS A 205 -4.16 -0.31 -5.38
N LEU A 206 -5.48 -0.50 -5.39
CA LEU A 206 -6.18 -1.08 -6.54
C LEU A 206 -6.12 -0.17 -7.76
N LEU A 207 -6.32 1.14 -7.59
CA LEU A 207 -6.18 2.13 -8.66
C LEU A 207 -4.74 2.18 -9.18
N LEU A 208 -3.75 2.14 -8.27
CA LEU A 208 -2.34 2.04 -8.63
C LEU A 208 -2.07 0.80 -9.49
N TYR A 209 -2.59 -0.35 -9.08
CA TYR A 209 -2.52 -1.59 -9.85
C TYR A 209 -3.12 -1.42 -11.25
N LEU A 210 -4.31 -0.83 -11.38
CA LEU A 210 -4.97 -0.62 -12.67
C LEU A 210 -4.19 0.34 -13.58
N ILE A 211 -3.66 1.43 -13.04
CA ILE A 211 -2.86 2.42 -13.79
C ILE A 211 -1.54 1.77 -14.24
N TYR A 212 -0.84 1.10 -13.33
CA TYR A 212 0.43 0.43 -13.63
C TYR A 212 0.26 -0.70 -14.64
N PHE A 213 -0.77 -1.54 -14.47
CA PHE A 213 -1.09 -2.63 -15.38
C PHE A 213 -1.38 -2.12 -16.79
N LYS A 214 -2.15 -1.04 -16.92
CA LYS A 214 -2.48 -0.42 -18.20
C LYS A 214 -1.25 0.21 -18.87
N PHE A 215 -0.35 0.82 -18.10
CA PHE A 215 0.89 1.38 -18.62
C PHE A 215 1.86 0.29 -19.10
N ARG A 216 2.00 -0.81 -18.34
CA ARG A 216 2.88 -1.94 -18.68
C ARG A 216 2.46 -2.64 -19.97
N ILE A 217 1.17 -2.90 -20.17
CA ILE A 217 0.65 -3.48 -21.42
C ILE A 217 0.94 -2.54 -22.60
N ARG A 218 0.69 -1.25 -22.44
CA ARG A 218 0.91 -0.27 -23.51
C ARG A 218 2.37 -0.17 -23.92
N SER A 219 3.29 -0.26 -22.96
CA SER A 219 4.75 -0.23 -23.22
C SER A 219 5.22 -1.50 -23.92
N GLN A 220 4.71 -2.68 -23.54
CA GLN A 220 5.03 -3.92 -24.26
C GLN A 220 4.53 -3.89 -25.71
N LEU A 221 3.31 -3.42 -25.95
CA LEU A 221 2.75 -3.27 -27.29
C LEU A 221 3.52 -2.27 -28.14
N LEU A 222 3.96 -1.14 -27.55
CA LEU A 222 4.80 -0.16 -28.25
C LEU A 222 6.15 -0.75 -28.66
N THR A 223 6.78 -1.54 -27.78
CA THR A 223 8.03 -2.23 -28.13
C THR A 223 7.82 -3.25 -29.24
N GLU A 224 6.75 -4.06 -29.19
CA GLU A 224 6.40 -5.00 -30.27
C GLU A 224 6.18 -4.26 -31.60
N CYS A 225 5.45 -3.14 -31.60
CA CYS A 225 5.26 -2.31 -32.80
C CYS A 225 6.57 -1.74 -33.34
N LEU A 226 7.45 -1.20 -32.48
CA LEU A 226 8.74 -0.65 -32.91
C LEU A 226 9.66 -1.74 -33.47
N THR A 227 9.67 -2.95 -32.88
CA THR A 227 10.42 -4.08 -33.43
C THR A 227 9.87 -4.58 -34.76
N GLN A 228 8.54 -4.51 -34.97
CA GLN A 228 7.91 -4.86 -36.25
C GLN A 228 8.25 -3.82 -37.34
N GLU A 229 8.31 -2.54 -36.99
CA GLU A 229 8.68 -1.46 -37.92
C GLU A 229 10.14 -1.59 -38.36
N GLN A 230 11.07 -1.89 -37.45
CA GLN A 230 12.48 -2.14 -37.81
C GLN A 230 12.68 -3.36 -38.71
N VAL A 231 11.90 -4.44 -38.53
CA VAL A 231 11.98 -5.63 -39.39
C VAL A 231 11.33 -5.41 -40.76
N ALA A 232 10.47 -4.40 -40.91
CA ALA A 232 9.83 -4.06 -42.18
C ALA A 232 10.68 -3.13 -43.07
N GLU A 233 11.69 -2.47 -42.51
CA GLU A 233 12.64 -1.61 -43.26
C GLU A 233 13.90 -2.35 -43.74
N ASP A 234 14.21 -3.53 -43.19
CA ASP A 234 15.31 -4.42 -43.59
C ASP A 234 14.89 -5.46 -44.66
#